data_AF-A0A6A6ZSM3-F1
#
_entry.id   AF-A0A6A6ZSM3-F1
#
_cell.length_a   1.000
_cell.length_b   1.000
_cell.length_c   1.000
_cell.angle_alpha   90.00
_cell.angle_beta   90.00
_cell.angle_gamma   90.00
#
_symmetry.space_group_name_H-M   'P 1'
#
loop_
_entity.id
_entity.type
_entity.pdbx_description
1 polymer ?
#
loop_
_entity_poly.entity_id
_entity_poly.type
_entity_poly.pdbx_seq_one_letter_code
_entity_poly.pdbx_strand_id
1 'polypeptide(L)'
;MTRTLLFCIAEEAKASIPTILDAVPEFSLIESQDCPDDESSLKSKLSPDSTFETAFINSSPKDVQNWILEKQDTAMFIEPNIAGIADARTAKDGTILMTWYREGEGEECKPHGVLPPRADSWWDFRVKAEQASRVIAALNFVEPDVAFPRYFGRKDEFTDGEGVFDAEKADRDISGKDE
;
A
#
# COMPACT_ATOMS: atom_id res chain seq x y z
N MET A 1 13.70 -10.83 -3.73
CA MET A 1 13.00 -9.83 -2.91
C MET A 1 11.68 -9.60 -3.62
N THR A 2 10.56 -9.71 -2.90
CA THR A 2 9.21 -9.53 -3.45
C THR A 2 8.99 -8.06 -3.86
N ARG A 3 8.04 -7.82 -4.77
CA ARG A 3 7.67 -6.49 -5.27
C ARG A 3 6.30 -6.12 -4.73
N THR A 4 6.17 -4.90 -4.20
CA THR A 4 4.85 -4.36 -3.89
C THR A 4 4.26 -3.81 -5.18
N LEU A 5 3.05 -4.24 -5.55
CA LEU A 5 2.42 -3.75 -6.77
C LEU A 5 1.85 -2.35 -6.57
N LEU A 6 2.01 -1.52 -7.59
CA LEU A 6 1.32 -0.24 -7.74
C LEU A 6 0.28 -0.37 -8.85
N PHE A 7 -0.98 -0.18 -8.50
CA PHE A 7 -2.11 -0.16 -9.42
C PHE A 7 -2.48 1.28 -9.73
N CYS A 8 -2.79 1.58 -10.99
CA CYS A 8 -3.36 2.86 -11.40
C CYS A 8 -4.80 2.62 -11.87
N ILE A 9 -5.78 3.09 -11.09
CA ILE A 9 -7.21 2.81 -11.35
C ILE A 9 -7.98 4.01 -11.91
N ALA A 10 -7.34 5.17 -12.02
CA ALA A 10 -7.94 6.39 -12.54
C ALA A 10 -7.05 7.02 -13.62
N GLU A 11 -7.65 7.54 -14.69
CA GLU A 11 -6.91 8.16 -15.81
C GLU A 11 -6.13 9.39 -15.35
N GLU A 12 -6.74 10.24 -14.52
CA GLU A 12 -6.10 11.44 -13.98
C GLU A 12 -4.87 11.12 -13.11
N ALA A 13 -4.79 9.92 -12.54
CA ALA A 13 -3.69 9.50 -11.69
C ALA A 13 -2.44 9.10 -12.50
N LYS A 14 -2.57 8.78 -13.79
CA LYS A 14 -1.46 8.34 -14.65
C LYS A 14 -0.28 9.31 -14.60
N ALA A 15 -0.55 10.61 -14.60
CA ALA A 15 0.47 11.66 -14.55
C ALA A 15 1.31 11.64 -13.24
N SER A 16 0.80 11.05 -12.16
CA SER A 16 1.50 10.97 -10.87
C SER A 16 2.37 9.71 -10.74
N ILE A 17 2.16 8.70 -11.58
CA ILE A 17 2.81 7.38 -11.44
C ILE A 17 4.34 7.45 -11.54
N PRO A 18 4.96 8.20 -12.48
CA PRO A 18 6.42 8.29 -12.53
C PRO A 18 7.01 8.83 -11.22
N THR A 19 6.39 9.87 -10.64
CA THR A 19 6.82 10.45 -9.36
C THR A 19 6.65 9.47 -8.19
N ILE A 20 5.56 8.70 -8.17
CA ILE A 20 5.33 7.69 -7.13
C ILE A 20 6.39 6.58 -7.20
N LEU A 21 6.68 6.07 -8.40
CA LEU A 21 7.70 5.04 -8.62
C LEU A 21 9.12 5.53 -8.25
N ASP A 22 9.43 6.79 -8.56
CA ASP A 22 10.71 7.39 -8.15
C ASP A 22 10.82 7.59 -6.63
N ALA A 23 9.69 7.89 -5.96
CA ALA A 23 9.65 8.11 -4.51
C ALA A 23 9.66 6.80 -3.70
N VAL A 24 9.18 5.69 -4.27
CA VAL A 24 8.96 4.41 -3.56
C VAL A 24 9.61 3.26 -4.35
N PRO A 25 10.89 2.94 -4.08
CA PRO A 25 11.64 1.91 -4.81
C PRO A 25 11.08 0.49 -4.69
N GLU A 26 10.26 0.22 -3.68
CA GLU A 26 9.59 -1.05 -3.46
C GLU A 26 8.45 -1.30 -4.46
N PHE A 27 7.93 -0.25 -5.09
CA PHE A 27 6.84 -0.36 -6.04
C PHE A 27 7.29 -0.82 -7.42
N SER A 28 6.43 -1.66 -8.01
CA SER A 28 6.42 -1.86 -9.45
C SER A 28 5.01 -1.69 -9.99
N LEU A 29 4.88 -0.91 -11.07
CA LEU A 29 3.62 -0.71 -11.77
C LEU A 29 3.20 -2.00 -12.49
N ILE A 30 1.92 -2.34 -12.34
CA ILE A 30 1.24 -3.40 -13.08
C ILE A 30 0.27 -2.82 -14.12
N GLU A 31 0.37 -3.33 -15.34
CA GLU A 31 -0.39 -2.84 -16.50
C GLU A 31 -1.43 -3.84 -17.01
N SER A 32 -1.27 -5.14 -16.73
CA SER A 32 -2.15 -6.21 -17.22
C SER A 32 -2.92 -6.87 -16.07
N GLN A 33 -4.13 -7.35 -16.38
CA GLN A 33 -4.89 -8.25 -15.50
C GLN A 33 -4.37 -9.69 -15.54
N ASP A 34 -3.59 -10.04 -16.57
CA ASP A 34 -2.87 -11.31 -16.58
C ASP A 34 -1.75 -11.26 -15.56
N CYS A 35 -1.69 -12.26 -14.67
CA CYS A 35 -0.61 -12.32 -13.69
C CYS A 35 0.72 -12.48 -14.43
N PRO A 36 1.72 -11.63 -14.15
CA PRO A 36 3.02 -11.74 -14.79
C PRO A 36 3.72 -13.05 -14.41
N ASP A 37 4.38 -13.68 -15.39
CA ASP A 37 5.16 -14.90 -15.18
C ASP A 37 6.45 -14.63 -14.39
N ASP A 38 7.00 -13.41 -14.50
CA ASP A 38 8.20 -12.97 -13.80
C ASP A 38 8.25 -11.44 -13.60
N GLU A 39 9.22 -10.96 -12.81
CA GLU A 39 9.36 -9.54 -12.48
C GLU A 39 9.78 -8.64 -13.65
N SER A 40 10.25 -9.19 -14.78
CA SER A 40 10.76 -8.41 -15.91
C SER A 40 9.66 -7.64 -16.66
N SER A 41 8.43 -8.11 -16.53
CA SER A 41 7.23 -7.48 -17.07
C SER A 41 6.70 -6.32 -16.22
N LEU A 42 7.21 -6.16 -15.00
CA LEU A 42 6.82 -5.09 -14.09
C LEU A 42 7.71 -3.86 -14.28
N LYS A 43 7.11 -2.67 -14.23
CA LYS A 43 7.83 -1.40 -14.41
C LYS A 43 8.14 -0.76 -13.06
N SER A 44 9.40 -0.77 -12.66
CA SER A 44 9.88 -0.08 -11.45
C SER A 44 10.23 1.40 -11.69
N LYS A 45 10.29 1.83 -12.96
CA LYS A 45 10.51 3.21 -13.37
C LYS A 45 9.76 3.53 -14.65
N LEU A 46 9.34 4.77 -14.77
CA LEU A 46 8.79 5.35 -15.98
C LEU A 46 9.54 6.65 -16.30
N SER A 47 9.74 6.91 -17.59
CA SER A 47 10.23 8.23 -18.01
C SER A 47 9.13 9.28 -17.76
N PRO A 48 9.47 10.53 -17.40
CA PRO A 48 8.49 11.62 -17.31
C PRO A 48 7.65 11.80 -18.58
N ASP A 49 8.23 11.47 -19.74
CA ASP A 49 7.57 11.56 -21.06
C ASP A 49 6.94 10.24 -21.52
N SER A 50 7.06 9.16 -20.74
CA SER A 50 6.48 7.87 -21.13
C SER A 50 4.98 7.85 -20.91
N THR A 51 4.26 7.49 -21.96
CA THR A 51 2.87 7.05 -21.83
C THR A 51 2.84 5.58 -21.45
N PHE A 52 1.84 5.21 -20.67
CA PHE A 52 1.61 3.84 -20.26
C PHE A 52 0.11 3.55 -20.27
N GLU A 53 -0.26 2.30 -20.47
CA GLU A 53 -1.64 1.85 -20.44
C GLU A 53 -1.80 0.80 -19.36
N THR A 54 -2.95 0.77 -18.70
CA THR A 54 -3.23 -0.20 -17.66
C THR A 54 -4.66 -0.71 -17.77
N ALA A 55 -4.84 -2.01 -17.64
CA ALA A 55 -6.14 -2.68 -17.67
C ALA A 55 -6.97 -2.44 -16.39
N PHE A 56 -6.41 -1.75 -15.40
CA PHE A 56 -7.06 -1.48 -14.12
C PHE A 56 -7.80 -0.13 -14.07
N ILE A 57 -7.77 0.68 -15.15
CA ILE A 57 -8.55 1.91 -15.21
C ILE A 57 -10.05 1.60 -14.99
N ASN A 58 -10.70 2.40 -14.14
CA ASN A 58 -12.08 2.25 -13.66
C ASN A 58 -12.32 1.02 -12.76
N SER A 59 -11.29 0.26 -12.38
CA SER A 59 -11.42 -0.74 -11.33
C SER A 59 -11.66 -0.07 -9.97
N SER A 60 -12.43 -0.71 -9.11
CA SER A 60 -12.53 -0.29 -7.72
C SER A 60 -11.34 -0.80 -6.89
N PRO A 61 -11.04 -0.21 -5.72
CA PRO A 61 -10.07 -0.79 -4.79
C PRO A 61 -10.38 -2.25 -4.44
N LYS A 62 -11.65 -2.61 -4.35
CA LYS A 62 -12.09 -3.98 -4.09
C LYS A 62 -11.75 -4.94 -5.23
N ASP A 63 -11.83 -4.49 -6.48
CA ASP A 63 -11.45 -5.31 -7.64
C ASP A 63 -9.94 -5.61 -7.61
N VAL A 64 -9.13 -4.61 -7.26
CA VAL A 64 -7.67 -4.78 -7.05
C VAL A 64 -7.39 -5.76 -5.90
N GLN A 65 -8.04 -5.58 -4.76
CA GLN A 65 -7.93 -6.47 -3.59
C GLN A 65 -8.28 -7.93 -3.94
N ASN A 66 -9.38 -8.15 -4.67
CA ASN A 66 -9.76 -9.48 -5.13
C ASN A 66 -8.75 -10.07 -6.11
N TRP A 67 -8.24 -9.24 -7.04
CA TRP A 67 -7.24 -9.68 -8.00
C TRP A 67 -5.96 -10.15 -7.30
N ILE A 68 -5.49 -9.42 -6.27
CA ILE A 68 -4.30 -9.82 -5.50
C ILE A 68 -4.55 -11.17 -4.82
N LEU A 69 -5.68 -11.36 -4.13
CA LEU A 69 -6.00 -12.65 -3.48
C LEU A 69 -6.12 -13.80 -4.49
N GLU A 70 -6.63 -13.55 -5.69
CA GLU A 70 -6.72 -14.56 -6.75
C GLU A 70 -5.33 -14.97 -7.26
N LYS A 71 -4.38 -14.03 -7.32
CA LYS A 71 -3.07 -14.23 -7.94
C LYS A 71 -1.93 -14.47 -6.94
N GLN A 72 -2.14 -14.30 -5.64
CA GLN A 72 -1.09 -14.41 -4.61
C GLN A 72 -0.31 -15.73 -4.66
N ASP A 73 -0.99 -16.85 -4.98
CA ASP A 73 -0.36 -18.18 -5.04
C ASP A 73 0.32 -18.47 -6.38
N THR A 74 0.20 -17.57 -7.36
CA THR A 74 0.69 -17.80 -8.73
C THR A 74 2.04 -17.15 -9.01
N ALA A 75 2.41 -16.08 -8.27
CA ALA A 75 3.63 -15.32 -8.51
C ALA A 75 4.38 -15.01 -7.20
N MET A 76 5.33 -15.87 -6.84
CA MET A 76 6.12 -15.76 -5.60
C MET A 76 7.01 -14.49 -5.51
N PHE A 77 7.15 -13.72 -6.59
CA PHE A 77 7.89 -12.46 -6.61
C PHE A 77 7.01 -11.25 -6.30
N ILE A 78 5.70 -11.42 -6.17
CA ILE A 78 4.73 -10.38 -5.81
C ILE A 78 4.51 -10.46 -4.30
N GLU A 79 4.51 -9.31 -3.63
CA GLU A 79 4.11 -9.24 -2.23
C GLU A 79 2.59 -9.52 -2.15
N PRO A 80 2.16 -10.62 -1.51
CA PRO A 80 0.78 -11.09 -1.63
C PRO A 80 -0.20 -10.29 -0.78
N ASN A 81 0.30 -9.55 0.20
CA ASN A 81 -0.52 -8.98 1.26
C ASN A 81 -0.51 -7.44 1.26
N ILE A 82 0.18 -6.77 0.34
CA ILE A 82 0.20 -5.30 0.30
C ILE A 82 0.28 -4.76 -1.12
N ALA A 83 -0.43 -3.68 -1.38
CA ALA A 83 -0.36 -2.96 -2.64
C ALA A 83 -0.61 -1.46 -2.46
N GLY A 84 -0.06 -0.67 -3.37
CA GLY A 84 -0.42 0.73 -3.56
C GLY A 84 -1.46 0.88 -4.67
N ILE A 85 -2.43 1.76 -4.47
CA ILE A 85 -3.45 2.11 -5.46
C ILE A 85 -3.44 3.62 -5.66
N ALA A 86 -3.12 4.03 -6.88
CA ALA A 86 -3.26 5.38 -7.37
C ALA A 86 -4.65 5.55 -8.00
N ASP A 87 -5.47 6.43 -7.42
CA ASP A 87 -6.86 6.67 -7.79
C ASP A 87 -7.11 8.15 -8.11
N ALA A 88 -8.36 8.52 -8.35
CA ALA A 88 -8.75 9.89 -8.68
C ALA A 88 -8.27 10.94 -7.65
N ARG A 89 -8.10 10.54 -6.39
CA ARG A 89 -7.62 11.44 -5.33
C ARG A 89 -6.12 11.68 -5.46
N THR A 90 -5.35 10.71 -5.93
CA THR A 90 -3.91 10.83 -6.16
C THR A 90 -3.55 12.03 -7.04
N ALA A 91 -4.32 12.27 -8.10
CA ALA A 91 -4.09 13.43 -8.97
C ALA A 91 -4.35 14.78 -8.29
N LYS A 92 -5.15 14.80 -7.22
CA LYS A 92 -5.58 16.03 -6.52
C LYS A 92 -4.64 16.43 -5.41
N ASP A 93 -4.17 15.47 -4.63
CA ASP A 93 -3.40 15.73 -3.41
C ASP A 93 -2.10 14.91 -3.28
N GLY A 94 -1.74 14.13 -4.29
CA GLY A 94 -0.51 13.33 -4.31
C GLY A 94 -0.52 12.12 -3.37
N THR A 95 -1.67 11.78 -2.76
CA THR A 95 -1.78 10.63 -1.85
C THR A 95 -2.16 9.35 -2.59
N ILE A 96 -1.74 8.21 -2.07
CA ILE A 96 -2.11 6.88 -2.57
C ILE A 96 -2.81 6.06 -1.49
N LEU A 97 -3.63 5.11 -1.90
CA LEU A 97 -4.24 4.15 -0.99
C LEU A 97 -3.30 2.94 -0.86
N MET A 98 -2.74 2.74 0.33
CA MET A 98 -2.11 1.48 0.69
C MET A 98 -3.19 0.52 1.17
N THR A 99 -3.28 -0.65 0.56
CA THR A 99 -4.19 -1.72 0.99
C THR A 99 -3.35 -2.88 1.51
N TRP A 100 -3.61 -3.35 2.72
CA TRP A 100 -2.89 -4.45 3.36
C TRP A 100 -3.84 -5.55 3.82
N TYR A 101 -3.57 -6.79 3.45
CA TYR A 101 -4.33 -7.97 3.84
C TYR A 101 -3.66 -8.67 5.00
N ARG A 102 -4.46 -9.08 5.99
CA ARG A 102 -4.01 -10.00 7.05
C ARG A 102 -4.83 -11.26 6.99
N GLU A 103 -4.17 -12.37 6.69
CA GLU A 103 -4.71 -13.70 6.92
C GLU A 103 -4.61 -14.05 8.42
N GLY A 104 -5.65 -14.71 8.92
CA GLY A 104 -5.71 -15.20 10.29
C GLY A 104 -6.10 -14.15 11.32
N GLU A 105 -6.10 -14.59 12.59
CA GLU A 105 -6.48 -13.75 13.72
C GLU A 105 -5.44 -12.64 13.99
N GLY A 106 -5.92 -11.55 14.59
CA GLY A 106 -5.05 -10.50 15.12
C GLY A 106 -4.25 -10.98 16.35
N GLU A 107 -3.38 -10.13 16.84
CA GLU A 107 -2.48 -10.39 17.96
C GLU A 107 -2.86 -9.50 19.15
N GLU A 108 -2.70 -10.04 20.36
CA GLU A 108 -3.01 -9.30 21.60
C GLU A 108 -1.98 -8.17 21.81
N CYS A 109 -2.40 -6.93 21.59
CA CYS A 109 -1.59 -5.73 21.72
C CYS A 109 -2.09 -4.86 22.88
N LYS A 110 -1.53 -5.02 24.08
CA LYS A 110 -1.96 -4.23 25.26
C LYS A 110 -1.57 -2.75 25.12
N PRO A 111 -2.44 -1.79 25.53
CA PRO A 111 -3.78 -1.97 26.12
C PRO A 111 -4.94 -2.01 25.10
N HIS A 112 -4.63 -2.10 23.81
CA HIS A 112 -5.59 -1.97 22.71
C HIS A 112 -6.38 -3.25 22.39
N GLY A 113 -6.03 -4.39 22.99
CA GLY A 113 -6.63 -5.70 22.73
C GLY A 113 -6.11 -6.31 21.42
N VAL A 114 -6.92 -7.15 20.78
CA VAL A 114 -6.53 -7.89 19.57
C VAL A 114 -6.51 -6.98 18.33
N LEU A 115 -5.36 -6.89 17.65
CA LEU A 115 -5.16 -6.08 16.44
C LEU A 115 -4.51 -6.88 15.30
N PRO A 116 -4.86 -6.64 14.02
CA PRO A 116 -6.05 -5.92 13.59
C PRO A 116 -7.33 -6.61 14.11
N PRO A 117 -8.41 -5.86 14.38
CA PRO A 117 -9.59 -6.39 15.08
C PRO A 117 -10.48 -7.31 14.24
N ARG A 118 -10.16 -7.49 12.94
CA ARG A 118 -10.87 -8.40 12.03
C ARG A 118 -9.84 -9.28 11.35
N ALA A 119 -10.08 -10.59 11.39
CA ALA A 119 -9.34 -11.58 10.64
C ALA A 119 -9.67 -11.52 9.14
N ASP A 120 -8.79 -12.06 8.31
CA ASP A 120 -9.00 -12.30 6.87
C ASP A 120 -9.57 -11.07 6.15
N SER A 121 -8.97 -9.92 6.43
CA SER A 121 -9.52 -8.62 6.06
C SER A 121 -8.47 -7.70 5.44
N TRP A 122 -8.92 -6.90 4.49
CA TRP A 122 -8.17 -5.76 3.95
C TRP A 122 -8.27 -4.53 4.86
N TRP A 123 -7.15 -3.82 4.97
CA TRP A 123 -6.98 -2.61 5.75
C TRP A 123 -6.36 -1.50 4.89
N ASP A 124 -7.09 -0.41 4.80
CA ASP A 124 -6.75 0.70 3.89
C ASP A 124 -6.15 1.88 4.65
N PHE A 125 -5.05 2.43 4.11
CA PHE A 125 -4.34 3.60 4.62
C PHE A 125 -4.08 4.57 3.47
N ARG A 126 -4.77 5.72 3.46
CA ARG A 126 -4.45 6.80 2.54
C ARG A 126 -3.21 7.52 3.06
N VAL A 127 -2.12 7.54 2.30
CA VAL A 127 -0.85 8.16 2.73
C VAL A 127 -0.28 9.03 1.62
N LYS A 128 0.61 9.96 1.97
CA LYS A 128 1.46 10.61 0.96
C LYS A 128 2.34 9.56 0.29
N ALA A 129 2.53 9.67 -1.03
CA ALA A 129 3.28 8.67 -1.79
C ALA A 129 4.68 8.41 -1.21
N GLU A 130 5.42 9.46 -0.83
CA GLU A 130 6.76 9.35 -0.23
C GLU A 130 6.79 8.65 1.14
N GLN A 131 5.63 8.44 1.77
CA GLN A 131 5.52 7.74 3.04
C GLN A 131 5.14 6.26 2.88
N ALA A 132 4.86 5.79 1.67
CA ALA A 132 4.41 4.41 1.42
C ALA A 132 5.41 3.34 1.90
N SER A 133 6.72 3.56 1.70
CA SER A 133 7.76 2.63 2.18
C SER A 133 7.70 2.41 3.69
N ARG A 134 7.22 3.38 4.48
CA ARG A 134 7.03 3.21 5.94
C ARG A 134 5.86 2.31 6.27
N VAL A 135 4.77 2.42 5.51
CA VAL A 135 3.62 1.51 5.66
C VAL A 135 4.05 0.08 5.31
N ILE A 136 4.74 -0.09 4.18
CA ILE A 136 5.29 -1.38 3.76
C ILE A 136 6.20 -1.94 4.84
N ALA A 137 7.13 -1.14 5.34
CA ALA A 137 8.08 -1.60 6.35
C ALA A 137 7.41 -1.96 7.68
N ALA A 138 6.52 -1.09 8.18
CA ALA A 138 5.85 -1.29 9.45
C ALA A 138 4.92 -2.51 9.46
N LEU A 139 4.20 -2.77 8.37
CA LEU A 139 3.21 -3.84 8.35
C LEU A 139 3.79 -5.22 7.98
N ASN A 140 4.95 -5.27 7.31
CA ASN A 140 5.56 -6.54 6.88
C ASN A 140 6.84 -6.92 7.65
N PHE A 141 7.54 -5.97 8.28
CA PHE A 141 8.85 -6.24 8.89
C PHE A 141 9.00 -5.81 10.35
N VAL A 142 8.07 -5.02 10.88
CA VAL A 142 8.07 -4.64 12.31
C VAL A 142 7.16 -5.57 13.09
N GLU A 143 7.55 -5.87 14.33
CA GLU A 143 6.79 -6.74 15.21
C GLU A 143 5.34 -6.20 15.40
N PRO A 144 4.33 -7.07 15.31
CA PRO A 144 2.93 -6.70 15.43
C PRO A 144 2.60 -5.90 16.70
N ASP A 145 3.12 -6.30 17.86
CA ASP A 145 2.90 -5.61 19.13
C ASP A 145 3.51 -4.20 19.19
N VAL A 146 4.42 -3.87 18.27
CA VAL A 146 5.02 -2.55 18.11
C VAL A 146 4.23 -1.72 17.08
N ALA A 147 4.00 -2.26 15.88
CA ALA A 147 3.38 -1.54 14.77
C ALA A 147 1.85 -1.43 14.88
N PHE A 148 1.16 -2.52 15.19
CA PHE A 148 -0.30 -2.58 15.15
C PHE A 148 -1.01 -1.57 16.05
N PRO A 149 -0.49 -1.23 17.26
CA PRO A 149 -1.08 -0.15 18.05
C PRO A 149 -1.21 1.17 17.30
N ARG A 150 -0.30 1.53 16.38
CA ARG A 150 -0.34 2.82 15.65
C ARG A 150 -1.25 2.75 14.44
N TYR A 151 -1.21 1.63 13.72
CA TYR A 151 -1.96 1.45 12.47
C TYR A 151 -3.41 1.02 12.70
N PHE A 152 -3.73 0.35 13.81
CA PHE A 152 -5.08 -0.16 14.08
C PHE A 152 -5.67 0.36 15.40
N GLY A 153 -4.87 0.40 16.48
CA GLY A 153 -5.36 0.78 17.81
C GLY A 153 -5.52 2.29 18.03
N ARG A 154 -4.65 3.08 17.41
CA ARG A 154 -4.53 4.55 17.56
C ARG A 154 -4.59 5.25 16.20
N LYS A 155 -5.13 4.60 15.17
CA LYS A 155 -5.12 5.10 13.79
C LYS A 155 -5.59 6.56 13.67
N ASP A 156 -6.63 6.92 14.42
CA ASP A 156 -7.20 8.26 14.42
C ASP A 156 -6.22 9.35 14.92
N GLU A 157 -5.25 9.00 15.78
CA GLU A 157 -4.21 9.95 16.26
C GLU A 157 -3.17 10.30 15.19
N PHE A 158 -3.07 9.46 14.16
CA PHE A 158 -2.14 9.59 13.04
C PHE A 158 -2.85 9.94 11.75
N THR A 159 -4.17 10.10 11.75
CA THR A 159 -4.96 10.45 10.56
C THR A 159 -5.43 11.89 10.66
N ASP A 160 -5.20 12.68 9.62
CA ASP A 160 -5.65 14.07 9.57
C ASP A 160 -7.14 14.21 9.25
N GLY A 161 -7.64 15.45 9.26
CA GLY A 161 -9.05 15.75 8.98
C GLY A 161 -9.52 15.39 7.57
N GLU A 162 -8.59 15.19 6.63
CA GLU A 162 -8.86 14.76 5.26
C GLU A 162 -8.74 13.23 5.10
N GLY A 163 -8.51 12.50 6.19
CA GLY A 163 -8.37 11.05 6.20
C GLY A 163 -7.00 10.54 5.72
N VAL A 164 -5.97 11.39 5.68
CA VAL A 164 -4.60 11.01 5.32
C VAL A 164 -3.84 10.59 6.57
N PHE A 165 -3.33 9.37 6.56
CA PHE A 165 -2.50 8.78 7.61
C PHE A 165 -1.05 9.25 7.47
N ASP A 166 -0.50 9.82 8.55
CA ASP A 166 0.89 10.27 8.66
C ASP A 166 1.77 9.10 9.12
N ALA A 167 2.24 8.30 8.15
CA ALA A 167 3.08 7.15 8.44
C ALA A 167 4.48 7.54 8.95
N GLU A 168 4.94 8.77 8.68
CA GLU A 168 6.17 9.29 9.27
C GLU A 168 6.01 9.56 10.76
N LYS A 169 4.90 10.17 11.18
CA LYS A 169 4.59 10.35 12.59
C LYS A 169 4.44 9.01 13.31
N ALA A 170 3.76 8.04 12.70
CA ALA A 170 3.65 6.69 13.27
C ALA A 170 5.01 6.00 13.43
N ASP A 171 5.90 6.13 12.44
CA ASP A 171 7.26 5.58 12.47
C ASP A 171 8.16 6.22 13.56
N ARG A 172 8.04 7.54 13.77
CA ARG A 172 8.73 8.24 14.88
C ARG A 172 8.26 7.77 16.25
N ASP A 173 6.94 7.64 16.44
CA ASP A 173 6.33 7.14 17.68
C ASP A 173 6.73 5.68 17.95
N ILE A 174 6.84 4.84 16.91
CA ILE A 174 7.38 3.48 17.00
C ILE A 174 8.86 3.48 17.40
N SER A 175 9.67 4.34 16.80
CA SER A 175 11.11 4.44 17.07
C SER A 175 11.45 5.06 18.42
N GLY A 176 10.47 5.59 19.15
CA GLY A 176 10.69 6.36 20.38
C GLY A 176 11.43 7.68 20.15
N LYS A 177 11.36 8.24 18.93
CA LYS A 177 12.06 9.46 18.51
C LYS A 177 11.21 10.72 18.64
N ASP A 178 10.24 10.71 19.54
CA ASP A 178 9.48 11.91 19.90
C ASP A 178 10.33 12.79 20.85
N GLU A 179 11.35 13.45 20.30
CA GLU A 179 12.07 14.60 20.89
C GLU A 179 12.15 15.77 19.90
#